data_AF-A0A4V4LFE2-F1
#
_entry.id   AF-A0A4V4LFE2-F1
#
_cell.length_a   1.000
_cell.length_b   1.000
_cell.length_c   1.000
_cell.angle_alpha   90.00
_cell.angle_beta   90.00
_cell.angle_gamma   90.00
#
_symmetry.space_group_name_H-M   'P 1'
#
loop_
_entity.id
_entity.type
_entity.pdbx_description
1 polymer ?
#
loop_
_entity_poly.entity_id
_entity_poly.type
_entity_poly.pdbx_seq_one_letter_code
_entity_poly.pdbx_strand_id
1 'polypeptide(L)'
;MAGCSRGIKIIPDIPSPHEIPDRLVDAADILILPGGAPGAKTFCQSEEVLRLIREFRNEGKWVAAICAGTTALVESVKSPRADGEAAKKCKVTSHPSVKQKIVDAGWTYADDSERVVVDGKIITSRGPGTALLFSLTIVEQLAGKAKKDEVHGPMICAGTL
;
A
#
# COMPACT_ATOMS: atom_id res chain seq x y z
N MET A 1 18.43 -12.13 0.91
CA MET A 1 17.72 -11.93 2.20
C MET A 1 17.44 -10.45 2.38
N ALA A 2 16.19 -10.07 2.67
CA ALA A 2 15.80 -8.70 2.97
C ALA A 2 15.79 -8.47 4.49
N GLY A 3 16.43 -7.40 4.95
CA GLY A 3 16.42 -6.99 6.35
C GLY A 3 15.20 -6.14 6.69
N CYS A 4 14.39 -6.59 7.65
CA CYS A 4 13.24 -5.84 8.13
C CYS A 4 13.64 -4.84 9.23
N SER A 5 12.77 -3.85 9.46
CA SER A 5 13.02 -2.73 10.39
C SER A 5 13.32 -3.10 11.85
N ARG A 6 13.05 -4.35 12.27
CA ARG A 6 13.27 -4.85 13.65
C ARG A 6 14.22 -6.06 13.67
N GLY A 7 15.14 -6.14 12.71
CA GLY A 7 16.21 -7.15 12.69
C GLY A 7 15.81 -8.53 12.15
N ILE A 8 14.53 -8.77 11.90
CA ILE A 8 14.05 -9.98 11.21
C ILE A 8 14.58 -10.00 9.78
N LYS A 9 14.98 -11.18 9.31
CA LYS A 9 15.38 -11.42 7.92
C LYS A 9 14.30 -12.25 7.23
N ILE A 10 13.84 -11.79 6.07
CA ILE A 10 12.89 -12.52 5.23
C ILE A 10 13.60 -12.90 3.93
N ILE A 11 13.38 -14.12 3.47
CA ILE A 11 13.81 -14.56 2.13
C ILE A 11 12.67 -14.20 1.18
N PRO A 12 12.86 -13.23 0.26
CA PRO A 12 11.86 -12.97 -0.76
C PRO A 12 11.77 -14.15 -1.73
N ASP A 13 10.56 -14.44 -2.21
CA ASP A 13 10.34 -15.48 -3.23
C ASP A 13 11.07 -15.14 -4.54
N ILE A 14 11.11 -13.85 -4.88
CA ILE A 14 11.86 -13.29 -6.01
C ILE A 14 12.98 -12.40 -5.43
N PRO A 15 14.23 -12.87 -5.38
CA PRO A 15 15.32 -12.17 -4.70
C PRO A 15 16.00 -11.09 -5.56
N SER A 16 15.88 -11.19 -6.88
CA SER A 16 16.46 -10.23 -7.82
C SER A 16 15.36 -9.44 -8.54
N PRO A 17 15.44 -8.10 -8.57
CA PRO A 17 14.55 -7.28 -9.39
C PRO A 17 14.52 -7.70 -10.88
N HIS A 18 15.63 -8.27 -11.39
CA HIS A 18 15.71 -8.76 -12.78
C HIS A 18 14.83 -9.98 -13.07
N GLU A 19 14.34 -10.66 -12.03
CA GLU A 19 13.41 -11.79 -12.16
C GLU A 19 11.95 -11.34 -12.13
N ILE A 20 11.69 -10.06 -11.84
CA ILE A 20 10.35 -9.47 -11.92
C ILE A 20 10.02 -9.28 -13.42
N PRO A 21 8.88 -9.78 -13.92
CA PRO A 21 8.48 -9.54 -15.30
C PRO A 21 8.43 -8.05 -15.62
N ASP A 22 8.88 -7.66 -16.82
CA ASP A 22 8.89 -6.26 -17.27
C ASP A 22 7.53 -5.57 -17.07
N ARG A 23 6.44 -6.31 -17.29
CA ARG A 23 5.05 -5.93 -16.99
C ARG A 23 4.47 -6.75 -15.85
N LEU A 24 4.96 -6.55 -14.62
CA LEU A 24 4.40 -7.16 -13.41
C LEU A 24 2.88 -6.93 -13.27
N VAL A 25 2.38 -5.79 -13.77
CA VAL A 25 0.96 -5.42 -13.74
C VAL A 25 0.05 -6.41 -14.49
N ASP A 26 0.58 -7.15 -15.46
CA ASP A 26 -0.16 -8.19 -16.19
C ASP A 26 -0.25 -9.50 -15.37
N ALA A 27 0.69 -9.72 -14.45
CA ALA A 27 0.81 -10.95 -13.66
C ALA A 27 0.23 -10.83 -12.24
N ALA A 28 -0.18 -9.63 -11.80
CA ALA A 28 -0.69 -9.39 -10.46
C ALA A 28 -1.87 -8.41 -10.43
N ASP A 29 -2.84 -8.68 -9.55
CA ASP A 29 -4.02 -7.83 -9.40
C ASP A 29 -3.85 -6.67 -8.42
N ILE A 30 -2.83 -6.75 -7.56
CA ILE A 30 -2.57 -5.80 -6.50
C ILE A 30 -1.07 -5.58 -6.26
N LEU A 31 -0.69 -4.32 -6.04
CA LEU A 31 0.61 -3.93 -5.50
C LEU A 31 0.47 -3.50 -4.04
N ILE A 32 1.22 -4.11 -3.12
CA ILE A 32 1.15 -3.82 -1.67
C ILE A 32 2.46 -3.20 -1.20
N LEU A 33 2.37 -2.05 -0.52
CA LEU A 33 3.48 -1.27 0.02
C LEU A 33 3.47 -1.30 1.56
N PRO A 34 4.26 -2.16 2.20
CA PRO A 34 4.40 -2.20 3.64
C PRO A 34 4.99 -0.89 4.22
N GLY A 35 4.82 -0.74 5.53
CA GLY A 35 5.38 0.38 6.28
C GLY A 35 6.83 0.17 6.73
N GLY A 36 7.18 0.88 7.80
CA GLY A 36 8.54 0.96 8.32
C GLY A 36 9.32 2.08 7.64
N ALA A 37 9.77 3.06 8.43
CA ALA A 37 10.34 4.30 7.90
C ALA A 37 11.54 4.07 6.94
N PRO A 38 12.50 3.16 7.22
CA PRO A 38 13.59 2.90 6.28
C PRO A 38 13.11 2.31 4.96
N GLY A 39 12.24 1.30 4.99
CA GLY A 39 11.71 0.66 3.78
C GLY A 39 10.86 1.62 2.94
N ALA A 40 9.99 2.40 3.58
CA ALA A 40 9.21 3.43 2.90
C ALA A 40 10.10 4.50 2.25
N LYS A 41 11.20 4.90 2.91
CA LYS A 41 12.19 5.80 2.32
C LYS A 41 12.85 5.17 1.09
N THR A 42 13.23 3.90 1.16
CA THR A 42 13.77 3.17 0.00
C THR A 42 12.78 3.13 -1.16
N PHE A 43 11.49 2.90 -0.89
CA PHE A 43 10.44 2.94 -1.92
C PHE A 43 10.34 4.32 -2.58
N CYS A 44 10.32 5.41 -1.80
CA CYS A 44 10.30 6.78 -2.33
C CYS A 44 11.52 7.13 -3.19
N GLN A 45 12.65 6.44 -3.02
CA GLN A 45 13.90 6.68 -3.75
C GLN A 45 14.09 5.73 -4.93
N SER A 46 13.23 4.71 -5.08
CA SER A 46 13.31 3.73 -6.15
C SER A 46 12.35 4.09 -7.29
N GLU A 47 12.90 4.58 -8.40
CA GLU A 47 12.09 4.88 -9.59
C GLU A 47 11.38 3.63 -10.13
N GLU A 48 11.93 2.44 -9.92
CA GLU A 48 11.29 1.18 -10.28
C GLU A 48 10.00 0.97 -9.49
N VAL A 49 10.02 1.19 -8.16
CA VAL A 49 8.82 1.10 -7.32
C VAL A 49 7.82 2.20 -7.69
N LEU A 50 8.28 3.44 -7.88
CA LEU A 50 7.39 4.54 -8.25
C LEU A 50 6.75 4.30 -9.63
N ARG A 51 7.47 3.71 -10.58
CA ARG A 51 6.95 3.28 -11.89
C ARG A 51 5.87 2.23 -11.73
N LEU A 52 6.12 1.16 -10.96
CA LEU A 52 5.13 0.11 -10.73
C LEU A 52 3.84 0.66 -10.10
N ILE A 53 3.94 1.60 -9.15
CA ILE A 53 2.75 2.24 -8.57
C ILE A 53 1.94 2.95 -9.66
N ARG A 54 2.59 3.71 -10.55
CA ARG A 54 1.90 4.42 -11.64
C ARG A 54 1.27 3.45 -12.64
N GLU A 55 1.99 2.39 -13.01
CA GLU A 55 1.48 1.36 -13.94
C GLU A 55 0.25 0.67 -13.39
N PHE A 56 0.28 0.19 -12.14
CA PHE A 56 -0.89 -0.44 -11.52
C PHE A 56 -2.08 0.50 -11.47
N ARG A 57 -1.86 1.79 -11.21
CA ARG A 57 -2.95 2.78 -11.21
C ARG A 57 -3.53 3.02 -12.60
N ASN A 58 -2.69 3.21 -13.61
CA ASN A 58 -3.13 3.46 -14.98
C ASN A 58 -3.84 2.26 -15.61
N GLU A 59 -3.44 1.04 -15.26
CA GLU A 59 -4.12 -0.20 -15.66
C GLU A 59 -5.39 -0.49 -14.83
N GLY A 60 -5.75 0.41 -13.90
CA GLY A 60 -6.88 0.23 -13.02
C GLY A 60 -6.77 -1.03 -12.16
N LYS A 61 -5.57 -1.39 -11.72
CA LYS A 61 -5.30 -2.44 -10.72
C LYS A 61 -5.27 -1.85 -9.31
N TRP A 62 -5.27 -2.72 -8.31
CA TRP A 62 -5.28 -2.30 -6.92
C TRP A 62 -3.90 -1.86 -6.45
N VAL A 63 -3.85 -0.77 -5.67
CA VAL A 63 -2.64 -0.38 -4.93
C VAL A 63 -3.00 -0.21 -3.46
N ALA A 64 -2.29 -0.91 -2.60
CA ALA A 64 -2.50 -0.86 -1.17
C ALA A 64 -1.24 -0.42 -0.43
N ALA A 65 -1.36 0.50 0.53
CA ALA A 65 -0.21 1.01 1.28
C ALA A 65 -0.53 1.21 2.76
N ILE A 66 0.40 0.85 3.64
CA ILE A 66 0.18 0.94 5.09
C ILE A 66 1.28 1.73 5.79
N CYS A 67 0.91 2.46 6.83
CA CYS A 67 1.84 3.15 7.73
C CYS A 67 2.64 4.23 6.98
N ALA A 68 3.97 4.09 6.91
CA ALA A 68 4.83 4.99 6.15
C ALA A 68 4.84 4.67 4.64
N GLY A 69 4.40 3.47 4.25
CA GLY A 69 4.35 3.03 2.85
C GLY A 69 3.48 3.94 1.97
N THR A 70 2.45 4.57 2.55
CA THR A 70 1.61 5.57 1.88
C THR A 70 2.43 6.71 1.28
N THR A 71 3.61 7.03 1.83
CA THR A 71 4.46 8.09 1.28
C THR A 71 5.04 7.76 -0.09
N ALA A 72 5.22 6.48 -0.44
CA ALA A 72 5.65 6.08 -1.77
C ALA A 72 4.53 6.27 -2.82
N LEU A 73 3.27 5.99 -2.44
CA LEU A 73 2.11 6.34 -3.26
C LEU A 73 2.06 7.85 -3.50
N VAL A 74 2.21 8.67 -2.46
CA VAL A 74 2.25 10.14 -2.60
C VAL A 74 3.40 10.61 -3.49
N GLU A 75 4.59 10.03 -3.32
CA GLU A 75 5.77 10.40 -4.10
C GLU A 75 5.60 10.03 -5.58
N SER A 76 4.95 8.90 -5.89
CA SER A 76 4.72 8.45 -7.27
C SER A 76 3.95 9.45 -8.12
N VAL A 77 3.06 10.24 -7.49
CA VAL A 77 2.20 11.24 -8.13
C VAL A 77 2.91 12.58 -8.35
N LYS A 78 3.99 12.86 -7.61
CA LYS A 78 4.78 14.09 -7.82
C LYS A 78 5.64 14.04 -9.08
N SER A 79 5.91 12.83 -9.59
CA SER A 79 6.73 12.66 -10.78
C SER A 79 6.07 13.31 -11.99
N PRO A 80 6.82 14.02 -12.86
CA PRO A 80 6.27 14.53 -14.12
C PRO A 80 5.85 13.41 -15.08
N ARG A 81 6.20 12.15 -14.78
CA ARG A 81 5.76 10.94 -15.50
C ARG A 81 4.42 10.41 -15.01
N ALA A 82 3.81 11.02 -14.00
CA ALA A 82 2.47 10.68 -13.57
C ALA A 82 1.45 11.35 -14.50
N ASP A 83 0.68 10.54 -15.21
CA ASP A 83 -0.42 10.92 -16.08
C ASP A 83 -1.68 10.12 -15.74
N GLY A 84 -2.79 10.39 -16.43
CA GLY A 84 -4.01 9.58 -16.33
C GLY A 84 -4.51 9.38 -14.89
N GLU A 85 -4.75 8.12 -14.52
CA GLU A 85 -5.19 7.74 -13.17
C GLU A 85 -4.05 7.85 -12.15
N ALA A 86 -2.80 7.65 -12.58
CA ALA A 86 -1.62 7.76 -11.75
C ALA A 86 -1.36 9.19 -11.26
N ALA A 87 -1.81 10.22 -11.98
CA ALA A 87 -1.69 11.63 -11.58
C ALA A 87 -2.72 12.08 -10.54
N LYS A 88 -3.79 11.30 -10.31
CA LYS A 88 -4.88 11.72 -9.42
C LYS A 88 -4.47 11.60 -7.95
N LYS A 89 -4.95 12.53 -7.13
CA LYS A 89 -4.91 12.41 -5.67
C LYS A 89 -6.25 11.84 -5.20
N CYS A 90 -6.22 11.06 -4.13
CA CYS A 90 -7.42 10.48 -3.52
C CYS A 90 -7.38 10.62 -2.00
N LYS A 91 -8.45 10.23 -1.32
CA LYS A 91 -8.51 10.17 0.13
C LYS A 91 -7.62 9.03 0.64
N VAL A 92 -6.74 9.33 1.59
CA VAL A 92 -5.81 8.35 2.18
C VAL A 92 -5.69 8.51 3.69
N THR A 93 -5.21 7.45 4.34
CA THR A 93 -4.71 7.48 5.72
C THR A 93 -3.28 6.94 5.78
N SER A 94 -2.59 7.14 6.90
CA SER A 94 -1.21 6.74 7.10
C SER A 94 -0.87 6.60 8.57
N HIS A 95 0.39 6.25 8.86
CA HIS A 95 0.92 6.46 10.20
C HIS A 95 0.89 7.96 10.55
N PRO A 96 0.53 8.37 11.78
CA PRO A 96 0.47 9.78 12.16
C PRO A 96 1.78 10.54 11.89
N SER A 97 2.93 9.87 12.05
CA SER A 97 4.25 10.49 11.84
C SER A 97 4.53 10.97 10.40
N VAL A 98 3.73 10.55 9.42
CA VAL A 98 3.87 11.00 8.02
C VAL A 98 2.65 11.78 7.52
N LYS A 99 1.65 12.02 8.38
CA LYS A 99 0.40 12.74 8.04
C LYS A 99 0.69 14.10 7.41
N GLN A 100 1.53 14.91 8.05
CA GLN A 100 1.83 16.25 7.57
C GLN A 100 2.42 16.26 6.16
N LYS A 101 3.36 15.35 5.85
CA LYS A 101 3.96 15.20 4.51
C LYS A 101 2.91 14.93 3.42
N ILE A 102 1.85 14.19 3.75
CA ILE A 102 0.77 13.84 2.83
C ILE A 102 -0.18 15.04 2.62
N VAL A 103 -0.53 15.72 3.72
CA VAL A 103 -1.34 16.95 3.68
C VAL A 103 -0.63 18.06 2.89
N ASP A 104 0.67 18.28 3.13
CA ASP A 104 1.48 19.27 2.42
C ASP A 104 1.61 18.94 0.92
N ALA A 105 1.53 17.66 0.55
CA ALA A 105 1.46 17.23 -0.84
C ALA A 105 0.06 17.44 -1.46
N GLY A 106 -0.90 18.00 -0.72
CA GLY A 106 -2.25 18.36 -1.16
C GLY A 106 -3.18 17.16 -1.38
N TRP A 107 -2.97 16.06 -0.66
CA TRP A 107 -3.88 14.91 -0.66
C TRP A 107 -4.98 15.09 0.38
N THR A 108 -6.17 14.56 0.11
CA THR A 108 -7.24 14.49 1.10
C THR A 108 -6.87 13.46 2.16
N TYR A 109 -6.76 13.90 3.42
CA TYR A 109 -6.41 13.02 4.53
C TYR A 109 -7.66 12.65 5.33
N ALA A 110 -7.80 11.37 5.66
CA ALA A 110 -8.91 10.86 6.43
C ALA A 110 -8.89 11.29 7.91
N ASP A 111 -10.07 11.25 8.55
CA ASP A 111 -10.17 11.44 10.00
C ASP A 111 -9.34 10.41 10.77
N ASP A 112 -8.85 10.79 11.95
CA ASP A 112 -7.96 9.91 12.72
C ASP A 112 -8.65 8.62 13.23
N SER A 113 -9.99 8.58 13.24
CA SER A 113 -10.78 7.38 13.52
C SER A 113 -10.82 6.38 12.36
N GLU A 114 -10.52 6.80 11.12
CA GLU A 114 -10.53 5.95 9.93
C GLU A 114 -9.24 5.11 9.87
N ARG A 115 -9.33 3.86 10.34
CA ARG A 115 -8.21 2.92 10.43
C ARG A 115 -7.77 2.32 9.09
N VAL A 116 -8.71 2.21 8.14
CA VAL A 116 -8.49 1.82 6.76
C VAL A 116 -9.36 2.72 5.88
N VAL A 117 -8.80 3.18 4.77
CA VAL A 117 -9.48 3.99 3.77
C VAL A 117 -9.44 3.24 2.45
N VAL A 118 -10.59 3.10 1.80
CA VAL A 118 -10.72 2.62 0.43
C VAL A 118 -11.27 3.76 -0.39
N ASP A 119 -10.51 4.22 -1.38
CA ASP A 119 -10.93 5.24 -2.35
C ASP A 119 -10.60 4.77 -3.75
N GLY A 120 -11.63 4.42 -4.52
CA GLY A 120 -11.48 3.69 -5.78
C GLY A 120 -10.70 2.39 -5.57
N LYS A 121 -9.62 2.20 -6.36
CA LYS A 121 -8.72 1.04 -6.25
C LYS A 121 -7.49 1.28 -5.37
N ILE A 122 -7.55 2.30 -4.51
CA ILE A 122 -6.51 2.61 -3.53
C ILE A 122 -6.97 2.21 -2.14
N ILE A 123 -6.17 1.41 -1.44
CA ILE A 123 -6.41 0.99 -0.05
C ILE A 123 -5.28 1.52 0.82
N THR A 124 -5.58 2.29 1.87
CA THR A 124 -4.55 2.77 2.81
C THR A 124 -4.87 2.48 4.26
N SER A 125 -3.85 2.31 5.10
CA SER A 125 -4.03 2.04 6.54
C SER A 125 -2.92 2.65 7.42
N ARG A 126 -3.16 2.68 8.74
CA ARG A 126 -2.40 3.53 9.68
C ARG A 126 -1.11 2.91 10.22
N GLY A 127 -1.09 1.64 10.61
CA GLY A 127 0.04 1.12 11.38
C GLY A 127 -0.04 -0.36 11.69
N PRO A 128 0.92 -0.89 12.47
CA PRO A 128 0.93 -2.29 12.89
C PRO A 128 -0.40 -2.73 13.53
N GLY A 129 -0.99 -1.87 14.38
CA GLY A 129 -2.27 -2.15 15.04
C GLY A 129 -3.49 -2.22 14.10
N THR A 130 -3.35 -1.82 12.83
CA THR A 130 -4.42 -1.89 11.82
C THR A 130 -4.07 -2.85 10.69
N ALA A 131 -2.96 -3.59 10.76
CA ALA A 131 -2.48 -4.44 9.68
C ALA A 131 -3.43 -5.61 9.36
N LEU A 132 -4.09 -6.18 10.37
CA LEU A 132 -5.07 -7.25 10.17
C LEU A 132 -6.32 -6.72 9.46
N LEU A 133 -6.88 -5.60 9.91
CA LEU A 133 -8.02 -4.95 9.25
C LEU A 133 -7.68 -4.53 7.81
N PHE A 134 -6.47 -4.00 7.59
CA PHE A 134 -5.96 -3.69 6.25
C PHE A 134 -5.92 -4.93 5.35
N SER A 135 -5.37 -6.03 5.84
CA SER A 135 -5.25 -7.29 5.08
C SER A 135 -6.62 -7.89 4.78
N LEU A 136 -7.54 -7.89 5.75
CA LEU A 136 -8.91 -8.38 5.55
C LEU A 136 -9.70 -7.48 4.59
N THR A 137 -9.48 -6.16 4.63
CA THR A 137 -10.08 -5.24 3.65
C THR A 137 -9.60 -5.58 2.24
N ILE A 138 -8.31 -5.87 2.05
CA ILE A 138 -7.77 -6.31 0.75
C ILE A 138 -8.45 -7.62 0.29
N VAL A 139 -8.57 -8.62 1.17
CA VAL A 139 -9.26 -9.88 0.86
C VAL A 139 -10.71 -9.62 0.43
N GLU A 140 -11.42 -8.74 1.12
CA GLU A 140 -12.79 -8.37 0.78
C GLU A 140 -12.89 -7.71 -0.59
N GLN A 141 -11.97 -6.79 -0.93
CA GLN A 141 -11.97 -6.10 -2.23
C GLN A 141 -11.62 -7.02 -3.40
N LEU A 142 -10.77 -8.02 -3.18
CA LEU A 142 -10.30 -8.92 -4.25
C LEU A 142 -11.14 -10.19 -4.40
N ALA A 143 -11.62 -10.75 -3.29
CA ALA A 143 -12.27 -12.07 -3.24
C ALA A 143 -13.68 -12.04 -2.63
N GLY A 144 -14.17 -10.87 -2.24
CA GLY A 144 -15.51 -10.67 -1.70
C GLY A 144 -15.65 -10.97 -0.21
N LYS A 145 -16.77 -10.49 0.35
CA LYS A 145 -17.06 -10.58 1.79
C LYS A 145 -17.09 -12.02 2.32
N ALA A 146 -17.63 -12.97 1.55
CA ALA A 146 -17.68 -14.38 1.97
C ALA A 146 -16.28 -14.94 2.23
N LYS A 147 -15.31 -14.66 1.34
CA LYS A 147 -13.92 -15.11 1.52
C LYS A 147 -13.24 -14.40 2.69
N LYS A 148 -13.50 -13.11 2.86
CA LYS A 148 -13.02 -12.36 4.04
C LYS A 148 -13.54 -12.99 5.34
N ASP A 149 -14.83 -13.29 5.43
CA ASP A 149 -15.45 -13.87 6.63
C ASP A 149 -14.88 -15.27 6.93
N GLU A 150 -14.69 -16.10 5.89
CA GLU A 150 -14.04 -17.41 5.98
C GLU A 150 -12.61 -17.31 6.53
N VAL A 151 -11.80 -16.37 6.02
CA VAL A 151 -10.43 -16.15 6.48
C VAL A 151 -10.39 -15.55 7.89
N HIS A 152 -11.29 -14.61 8.19
CA HIS A 152 -11.35 -13.93 9.49
C HIS A 152 -11.77 -14.84 10.64
N GLY A 153 -12.75 -15.73 10.42
CA GLY A 153 -13.31 -16.62 11.43
C GLY A 153 -12.27 -17.32 12.34
N PRO A 154 -11.27 -18.04 11.78
CA PRO A 154 -10.26 -18.73 12.57
C PRO A 154 -9.14 -17.83 13.13
N MET A 155 -9.07 -16.54 12.76
CA MET A 155 -7.98 -15.65 13.18
C MET A 155 -8.11 -15.14 14.62
N ILE A 156 -9.30 -15.31 15.24
CA ILE A 156 -9.59 -14.86 16.63
C ILE A 156 -9.16 -13.39 16.81
N CYS A 157 -9.48 -12.55 15.84
CA CYS A 157 -9.17 -11.13 15.89
C CYS A 157 -10.00 -10.46 16.99
N ALA A 158 -9.47 -9.38 17.58
CA ALA A 158 -10.26 -8.55 18.49
C ALA A 158 -11.52 -8.06 17.77
N GLY A 159 -12.68 -8.08 18.44
CA GLY A 159 -13.96 -7.66 17.82
C GLY A 159 -14.00 -6.18 17.40
N THR A 160 -12.97 -5.41 17.74
CA THR A 160 -12.78 -4.06 17.26
C THR A 160 -12.08 -4.01 15.90
N LEU A 161 -11.58 -5.12 15.33
CA LEU A 161 -11.02 -5.17 13.97
C LEU A 161 -12.13 -5.30 12.93
#